data_AF-A0ABD2EWR3-F1
#
_entry.id   AF-A0ABD2EWR3-F1
#
_cell.length_a   1.000
_cell.length_b   1.000
_cell.length_c   1.000
_cell.angle_alpha   90.00
_cell.angle_beta   90.00
_cell.angle_gamma   90.00
#
_symmetry.space_group_name_H-M   'P 1'
#
loop_
_entity.id
_entity.type
_entity.pdbx_description
1 polymer ?
#
loop_
_entity_poly.entity_id
_entity_poly.type
_entity_poly.pdbx_seq_one_letter_code
_entity_poly.pdbx_strand_id
1 'polypeptide(L)'
;MAPDISLTLDPSDGSVLSDDLDESGEIDLDGLDTPSENSNEFEWEDDLPKPKTTEVIRKGSITEYTAAEEKEDGRRWRMFRIGEQDHRVDMKAIEPYKKVISHGGYYGDGLNAIVVFAVCFMPESGQPNYRYLMDNLFKYVIGTLELLVAENYMIVYLNGATTRRKMPSLGWLRKCYQQIDRRLRKNLKSLIIVHPSWFIRTLLAVTRPFISSKFSQKIRYVFNLAELAELVPMEYVGIPECIKQVDQELNGKQDEPKSEQ
;
A
#
# COMPACT_ATOMS: atom_id res chain seq x y z
N MET A 1 19.00 41.68 29.84
CA MET A 1 19.97 40.94 30.68
C MET A 1 19.19 39.88 31.43
N ALA A 2 19.38 38.61 31.04
CA ALA A 2 18.79 37.44 31.69
C ALA A 2 19.94 36.66 32.37
N PRO A 3 19.73 36.01 33.54
CA PRO A 3 20.81 35.31 34.23
C PRO A 3 21.03 33.88 33.71
N ASP A 4 22.29 33.48 33.68
CA ASP A 4 22.79 32.14 33.35
C ASP A 4 22.38 31.11 34.41
N ILE A 5 21.97 29.93 33.95
CA ILE A 5 21.74 28.74 34.79
C ILE A 5 22.85 27.72 34.53
N SER A 6 23.76 27.55 35.49
CA SER A 6 24.74 26.46 35.49
C SER A 6 24.17 25.26 36.25
N LEU A 7 24.05 24.12 35.58
CA LEU A 7 23.70 22.84 36.20
C LEU A 7 25.00 22.07 36.51
N THR A 8 25.30 21.92 37.79
CA THR A 8 26.35 21.04 38.32
C THR A 8 25.83 19.61 38.44
N LEU A 9 26.50 18.66 37.78
CA LEU A 9 26.28 17.22 37.90
C LEU A 9 27.05 16.68 39.10
N ASP A 10 26.35 15.96 39.97
CA ASP A 10 26.91 15.24 41.12
C ASP A 10 26.97 13.73 40.78
N PRO A 11 28.12 13.05 40.89
CA PRO A 11 28.20 11.61 40.79
C PRO A 11 28.22 10.98 42.19
N SER A 12 27.12 10.35 42.57
CA SER A 12 27.10 9.50 43.77
C SER A 12 27.65 8.12 43.44
N ASP A 13 28.74 7.81 44.12
CA ASP A 13 29.45 6.55 44.19
C ASP A 13 28.65 5.45 44.92
N GLY A 14 28.96 4.19 44.59
CA GLY A 14 29.16 3.15 45.61
C GLY A 14 28.29 1.88 45.58
N SER A 15 28.99 0.76 45.34
CA SER A 15 28.91 -0.52 46.09
C SER A 15 28.18 -1.72 45.43
N VAL A 16 28.65 -2.98 45.37
CA VAL A 16 29.95 -3.73 45.44
C VAL A 16 29.56 -5.24 45.40
N LEU A 17 30.28 -6.04 44.58
CA LEU A 17 30.57 -7.51 44.63
C LEU A 17 29.40 -8.53 44.59
N SER A 18 29.48 -9.70 43.94
CA SER A 18 30.53 -10.73 43.74
C SER A 18 30.11 -11.58 42.51
N ASP A 19 30.97 -11.96 41.56
CA ASP A 19 32.02 -13.01 41.53
C ASP A 19 31.52 -14.41 41.90
N ASP A 20 31.38 -15.28 40.89
CA ASP A 20 31.50 -16.75 41.00
C ASP A 20 31.50 -17.43 39.60
N LEU A 21 32.72 -17.76 39.15
CA LEU A 21 33.20 -19.05 38.62
C LEU A 21 32.59 -19.73 37.37
N ASP A 22 33.49 -19.95 36.41
CA ASP A 22 33.45 -20.88 35.29
C ASP A 22 33.39 -22.36 35.75
N GLU A 23 32.61 -23.20 35.05
CA GLU A 23 32.97 -24.62 34.88
C GLU A 23 32.44 -25.18 33.54
N SER A 24 33.38 -25.50 32.67
CA SER A 24 33.22 -26.18 31.39
C SER A 24 32.91 -27.67 31.60
N GLY A 25 31.78 -28.15 31.08
CA GLY A 25 31.45 -29.57 31.01
C GLY A 25 31.77 -30.16 29.64
N GLU A 26 32.87 -30.89 29.54
CA GLU A 26 33.15 -31.83 28.45
C GLU A 26 32.37 -33.13 28.68
N ILE A 27 31.60 -33.59 27.69
CA ILE A 27 30.87 -34.87 27.75
C ILE A 27 31.52 -35.80 26.73
N ASP A 28 32.26 -36.77 27.27
CA ASP A 28 32.90 -37.88 26.55
C ASP A 28 31.88 -39.01 26.37
N LEU A 29 31.67 -39.47 25.13
CA LEU A 29 30.75 -40.56 24.80
C LEU A 29 31.42 -41.51 23.80
N ASP A 30 32.39 -42.28 24.28
CA ASP A 30 32.86 -43.48 23.62
C ASP A 30 32.59 -44.72 24.52
N GLY A 31 32.00 -45.75 23.91
CA GLY A 31 32.10 -47.12 24.40
C GLY A 31 30.80 -47.75 24.91
N LEU A 32 29.95 -48.25 24.00
CA LEU A 32 29.15 -49.42 24.32
C LEU A 32 28.97 -50.32 23.09
N ASP A 33 29.69 -51.45 23.11
CA ASP A 33 29.68 -52.49 22.09
C ASP A 33 28.86 -53.73 22.55
N THR A 34 27.99 -54.21 21.64
CA THR A 34 27.60 -55.62 21.32
C THR A 34 26.81 -56.46 22.36
N PRO A 35 26.01 -57.52 21.99
CA PRO A 35 26.12 -58.50 20.87
C PRO A 35 24.85 -58.64 19.99
N SER A 36 24.89 -59.03 18.70
CA SER A 36 25.24 -60.31 18.03
C SER A 36 24.14 -61.40 18.03
N GLU A 37 23.80 -61.84 16.81
CA GLU A 37 23.24 -63.14 16.35
C GLU A 37 21.69 -63.37 16.25
N ASN A 38 21.23 -63.30 14.99
CA ASN A 38 20.57 -64.37 14.21
C ASN A 38 19.17 -64.90 14.59
N SER A 39 18.17 -64.64 13.71
CA SER A 39 17.27 -65.70 13.20
C SER A 39 16.32 -65.22 12.06
N ASN A 40 16.43 -65.91 10.92
CA ASN A 40 15.39 -66.35 9.97
C ASN A 40 14.73 -65.37 8.98
N GLU A 41 15.23 -65.46 7.74
CA GLU A 41 14.52 -65.89 6.52
C GLU A 41 13.02 -65.57 6.39
N PHE A 42 12.71 -64.66 5.46
CA PHE A 42 11.52 -64.77 4.61
C PHE A 42 11.91 -64.38 3.18
N GLU A 43 12.15 -65.38 2.34
CA GLU A 43 12.38 -65.27 0.91
C GLU A 43 11.07 -64.92 0.19
N TRP A 44 11.10 -63.84 -0.60
CA TRP A 44 10.40 -63.78 -1.88
C TRP A 44 11.33 -63.10 -2.87
N GLU A 45 11.79 -63.86 -3.86
CA GLU A 45 12.61 -63.39 -4.97
C GLU A 45 11.83 -62.35 -5.79
N ASP A 46 12.38 -61.14 -5.92
CA ASP A 46 11.87 -60.11 -6.84
C ASP A 46 12.95 -59.83 -7.90
N ASP A 47 12.82 -60.54 -9.02
CA ASP A 47 13.65 -60.46 -10.22
C ASP A 47 13.39 -59.14 -10.98
N LEU A 48 14.01 -58.05 -10.53
CA LEU A 48 13.99 -56.77 -11.26
C LEU A 48 15.41 -56.24 -11.56
N PRO A 49 15.68 -55.75 -12.80
CA PRO A 49 17.03 -55.38 -13.20
C PRO A 49 17.51 -54.10 -12.50
N LYS A 50 18.70 -54.15 -11.91
CA LYS A 50 19.40 -53.04 -11.24
C LYS A 50 19.53 -51.80 -12.14
N PRO A 51 18.98 -50.62 -11.77
CA PRO A 51 19.37 -49.36 -12.38
C PRO A 51 20.67 -48.83 -11.78
N LYS A 52 21.48 -48.25 -12.67
CA LYS A 52 22.87 -47.81 -12.51
C LYS A 52 23.01 -46.64 -11.53
N THR A 53 24.14 -46.63 -10.83
CA THR A 53 24.77 -45.52 -10.07
C THR A 53 24.10 -44.15 -10.27
N THR A 54 23.28 -43.77 -9.30
CA THR A 54 22.78 -42.40 -9.15
C THR A 54 23.86 -41.55 -8.51
N GLU A 55 24.35 -40.58 -9.26
CA GLU A 55 25.20 -39.51 -8.77
C GLU A 55 24.58 -38.89 -7.52
N VAL A 56 25.43 -38.76 -6.49
CA VAL A 56 25.13 -38.05 -5.25
C VAL A 56 24.66 -36.64 -5.60
N ILE A 57 23.35 -36.40 -5.43
CA ILE A 57 22.74 -35.08 -5.46
C ILE A 57 23.44 -34.26 -4.37
N ARG A 58 24.38 -33.41 -4.79
CA ARG A 58 24.96 -32.36 -3.96
C ARG A 58 23.82 -31.47 -3.51
N LYS A 59 23.45 -31.62 -2.24
CA LYS A 59 22.58 -30.73 -1.47
C LYS A 59 23.07 -29.29 -1.71
N GLY A 60 22.37 -28.58 -2.59
CA GLY A 60 22.71 -27.22 -2.98
C GLY A 60 22.66 -26.33 -1.76
N SER A 61 23.80 -25.70 -1.45
CA SER A 61 23.93 -24.61 -0.49
C SER A 61 22.78 -23.63 -0.67
N ILE A 62 22.11 -23.28 0.43
CA ILE A 62 21.32 -22.05 0.46
C ILE A 62 22.32 -20.94 0.12
N THR A 63 22.04 -20.17 -0.94
CA THR A 63 22.86 -19.01 -1.28
C THR A 63 22.77 -18.04 -0.11
N GLU A 64 23.90 -17.75 0.55
CA GLU A 64 23.94 -16.69 1.57
C GLU A 64 23.74 -15.35 0.88
N TYR A 65 22.67 -14.66 1.28
CA TYR A 65 22.36 -13.33 0.79
C TYR A 65 23.30 -12.33 1.45
N THR A 66 23.82 -11.37 0.69
CA THR A 66 24.55 -10.25 1.30
C THR A 66 23.58 -9.40 2.14
N ALA A 67 24.08 -8.74 3.19
CA ALA A 67 23.26 -7.85 4.03
C ALA A 67 22.54 -6.73 3.22
N ALA A 68 23.07 -6.36 2.05
CA ALA A 68 22.42 -5.45 1.11
C ALA A 68 21.22 -6.11 0.40
N GLU A 69 21.35 -7.37 0.00
CA GLU A 69 20.29 -8.16 -0.63
C GLU A 69 19.21 -8.56 0.39
N GLU A 70 19.55 -8.87 1.65
CA GLU A 70 18.56 -9.06 2.73
C GLU A 70 17.75 -7.78 3.02
N LYS A 71 18.41 -6.62 2.98
CA LYS A 71 17.75 -5.31 3.11
C LYS A 71 16.86 -5.00 1.91
N GLU A 72 17.21 -5.51 0.72
CA GLU A 72 16.38 -5.42 -0.47
C GLU A 72 15.19 -6.39 -0.44
N ASP A 73 15.37 -7.59 0.12
CA ASP A 73 14.32 -8.61 0.34
C ASP A 73 13.32 -8.20 1.43
N GLY A 74 13.80 -7.40 2.40
CA GLY A 74 12.96 -6.67 3.32
C GLY A 74 11.97 -5.71 2.62
N ARG A 75 12.13 -5.40 1.33
CA ARG A 75 11.15 -4.68 0.51
C ARG A 75 10.33 -5.70 -0.27
N ARG A 76 9.04 -5.80 0.08
CA ARG A 76 8.10 -6.69 -0.62
C ARG A 76 7.76 -6.10 -1.98
N TRP A 77 8.55 -6.37 -3.00
CA TRP A 77 8.28 -5.88 -4.35
C TRP A 77 7.13 -6.64 -5.01
N ARG A 78 6.28 -5.92 -5.76
CA ARG A 78 5.25 -6.51 -6.62
C ARG A 78 5.33 -5.91 -8.01
N MET A 79 5.21 -6.76 -9.03
CA MET A 79 5.13 -6.32 -10.42
C MET A 79 3.69 -5.98 -10.78
N PHE A 80 3.50 -4.81 -11.39
CA PHE A 80 2.25 -4.39 -11.99
C PHE A 80 2.47 -4.10 -13.46
N ARG A 81 1.62 -4.68 -14.32
CA ARG A 81 1.60 -4.39 -15.74
C ARG A 81 0.69 -3.19 -15.99
N ILE A 82 1.25 -2.08 -16.44
CA ILE A 82 0.52 -0.84 -16.76
C ILE A 82 0.72 -0.58 -18.25
N GLY A 83 -0.36 -0.68 -19.02
CA GLY A 83 -0.26 -0.77 -20.48
C GLY A 83 0.64 -1.94 -20.91
N GLU A 84 1.73 -1.62 -21.60
CA GLU A 84 2.70 -2.60 -22.13
C GLU A 84 3.96 -2.73 -21.27
N GLN A 85 4.09 -1.94 -20.19
CA GLN A 85 5.29 -1.91 -19.36
C GLN A 85 5.04 -2.56 -18.00
N ASP A 86 6.05 -3.30 -17.54
CA ASP A 86 6.07 -3.85 -16.19
C ASP A 86 6.74 -2.86 -15.25
N HIS A 87 6.06 -2.57 -14.15
CA HIS A 87 6.56 -1.68 -13.11
C HIS A 87 6.68 -2.40 -11.78
N ARG A 88 7.88 -2.34 -11.18
CA ARG A 88 8.16 -2.80 -9.82
C ARG A 88 7.63 -1.76 -8.82
N VAL A 89 6.86 -2.23 -7.84
CA VAL A 89 6.28 -1.41 -6.75
C VAL A 89 6.69 -1.97 -5.41
N ASP A 90 7.25 -1.13 -4.54
CA ASP A 90 7.61 -1.49 -3.17
C ASP A 90 6.35 -1.51 -2.30
N MET A 91 5.80 -2.71 -2.07
CA MET A 91 4.55 -2.89 -1.33
C MET A 91 4.70 -2.57 0.16
N LYS A 92 5.91 -2.68 0.72
CA LYS A 92 6.18 -2.35 2.12
C LYS A 92 6.16 -0.85 2.33
N ALA A 93 6.79 -0.09 1.44
CA ALA A 93 6.82 1.37 1.53
C ALA A 93 5.41 1.98 1.44
N ILE A 94 4.53 1.43 0.61
CA ILE A 94 3.17 1.95 0.42
C ILE A 94 2.12 1.33 1.34
N GLU A 95 2.48 0.35 2.16
CA GLU A 95 1.55 -0.40 3.03
C GLU A 95 0.59 0.50 3.83
N PRO A 96 1.06 1.59 4.48
CA PRO A 96 0.17 2.49 5.23
C PRO A 96 -0.86 3.22 4.38
N TYR A 97 -0.60 3.35 3.08
CA TYR A 97 -1.36 4.17 2.14
C TYR A 97 -2.23 3.34 1.19
N LYS A 98 -2.21 2.00 1.28
CA LYS A 98 -2.98 1.11 0.37
C LYS A 98 -4.48 1.36 0.40
N LYS A 99 -5.00 1.89 1.53
CA LYS A 99 -6.41 2.28 1.70
C LYS A 99 -6.83 3.49 0.85
N VAL A 100 -5.89 4.16 0.18
CA VAL A 100 -6.20 5.27 -0.74
C VAL A 100 -7.12 4.83 -1.88
N ILE A 101 -7.05 3.56 -2.29
CA ILE A 101 -7.90 3.00 -3.34
C ILE A 101 -8.64 1.78 -2.79
N SER A 102 -9.95 1.74 -3.02
CA SER A 102 -10.80 0.60 -2.69
C SER A 102 -11.84 0.34 -3.78
N HIS A 103 -12.36 -0.88 -3.82
CA HIS A 103 -13.46 -1.25 -4.70
C HIS A 103 -14.79 -0.96 -3.99
N GLY A 104 -15.62 -0.11 -4.59
CA GLY A 104 -16.90 0.34 -4.06
C GLY A 104 -18.11 -0.48 -4.53
N GLY A 105 -17.87 -1.67 -5.09
CA GLY A 105 -18.90 -2.50 -5.71
C GLY A 105 -19.05 -2.24 -7.21
N TYR A 106 -20.16 -2.71 -7.77
CA TYR A 106 -20.48 -2.58 -9.18
C TYR A 106 -21.76 -1.74 -9.35
N TYR A 107 -21.91 -1.08 -10.50
CA TYR A 107 -23.11 -0.31 -10.84
C TYR A 107 -23.75 -0.80 -12.14
N GLY A 108 -25.04 -0.51 -12.30
CA GLY A 108 -25.82 -0.92 -13.47
C GLY A 108 -26.12 -2.41 -13.46
N ASP A 109 -25.74 -3.09 -14.54
CA ASP A 109 -25.88 -4.55 -14.75
C ASP A 109 -24.85 -5.39 -13.96
N GLY A 110 -24.07 -4.77 -13.08
CA GLY A 110 -23.05 -5.46 -12.28
C GLY A 110 -21.71 -5.66 -13.00
N LEU A 111 -21.56 -5.20 -14.24
CA LEU A 111 -20.32 -5.33 -15.00
C LEU A 111 -19.36 -4.15 -14.81
N ASN A 112 -19.87 -3.03 -14.31
CA ASN A 112 -19.12 -1.78 -14.26
C ASN A 112 -18.63 -1.49 -12.85
N ALA A 113 -17.31 -1.45 -12.65
CA ALA A 113 -16.72 -1.27 -11.34
C ALA A 113 -16.86 0.18 -10.82
N ILE A 114 -17.02 0.33 -9.51
CA ILE A 114 -16.89 1.59 -8.79
C ILE A 114 -15.55 1.56 -8.06
N VAL A 115 -14.71 2.54 -8.33
CA VAL A 115 -13.41 2.68 -7.64
C VAL A 115 -13.47 3.90 -6.75
N VAL A 116 -13.18 3.71 -5.48
CA VAL A 116 -13.15 4.79 -4.49
C VAL A 116 -11.71 5.22 -4.29
N PHE A 117 -11.44 6.51 -4.45
CA PHE A 117 -10.15 7.13 -4.19
C PHE A 117 -10.26 8.10 -3.01
N ALA A 118 -9.71 7.70 -1.85
CA ALA A 118 -9.82 8.43 -0.60
C ALA A 118 -8.52 9.18 -0.26
N VAL A 119 -8.52 10.49 -0.49
CA VAL A 119 -7.32 11.35 -0.36
C VAL A 119 -6.81 11.45 1.07
N CYS A 120 -7.67 11.23 2.07
CA CYS A 120 -7.28 11.26 3.48
C CYS A 120 -6.15 10.27 3.81
N PHE A 121 -6.02 9.18 3.04
CA PHE A 121 -4.97 8.17 3.17
C PHE A 121 -3.75 8.41 2.29
N MET A 122 -3.62 9.58 1.66
CA MET A 122 -2.43 9.92 0.87
C MET A 122 -1.24 10.34 1.78
N PRO A 123 0.01 10.08 1.33
CA PRO A 123 1.19 10.61 1.99
C PRO A 123 1.16 12.15 2.06
N GLU A 124 1.74 12.70 3.12
CA GLU A 124 1.93 14.15 3.26
C GLU A 124 3.26 14.58 2.66
N SER A 125 3.29 15.75 2.01
CA SER A 125 4.44 16.30 1.31
C SER A 125 5.65 16.57 2.21
N GLY A 126 5.44 16.66 3.52
CA GLY A 126 6.52 16.84 4.51
C GLY A 126 7.23 15.54 4.91
N GLN A 127 6.74 14.38 4.47
CA GLN A 127 7.35 13.10 4.82
C GLN A 127 8.69 12.89 4.10
N PRO A 128 9.66 12.22 4.76
CA PRO A 128 10.88 11.80 4.08
C PRO A 128 10.52 10.89 2.90
N ASN A 129 11.29 10.99 1.81
CA ASN A 129 11.07 10.16 0.61
C ASN A 129 9.67 10.30 -0.03
N TYR A 130 8.96 11.43 0.18
CA TYR A 130 7.62 11.67 -0.37
C TYR A 130 7.50 11.31 -1.86
N ARG A 131 8.47 11.71 -2.68
CA ARG A 131 8.46 11.40 -4.12
C ARG A 131 8.51 9.89 -4.40
N TYR A 132 9.34 9.15 -3.67
CA TYR A 132 9.42 7.70 -3.78
C TYR A 132 8.10 7.03 -3.38
N LEU A 133 7.49 7.47 -2.27
CA LEU A 133 6.20 6.97 -1.81
C LEU A 133 5.10 7.24 -2.85
N MET A 134 5.02 8.47 -3.35
CA MET A 134 4.04 8.88 -4.36
C MET A 134 4.19 8.12 -5.67
N ASP A 135 5.42 7.92 -6.15
CA ASP A 135 5.67 7.20 -7.40
C ASP A 135 5.29 5.71 -7.28
N ASN A 136 5.60 5.06 -6.15
CA ASN A 136 5.16 3.68 -5.88
C ASN A 136 3.64 3.60 -5.68
N LEU A 137 3.05 4.55 -4.96
CA LEU A 137 1.60 4.58 -4.70
C LEU A 137 0.82 4.80 -5.99
N PHE A 138 1.30 5.68 -6.87
CA PHE A 138 0.69 5.90 -8.17
C PHE A 138 0.70 4.64 -9.03
N LYS A 139 1.85 3.95 -9.12
CA LYS A 139 1.95 2.67 -9.83
C LYS A 139 1.02 1.61 -9.23
N TYR A 140 0.92 1.55 -7.91
CA TYR A 140 -0.04 0.66 -7.23
C TYR A 140 -1.49 0.99 -7.59
N VAL A 141 -1.86 2.27 -7.58
CA VAL A 141 -3.22 2.73 -7.92
C VAL A 141 -3.55 2.39 -9.37
N ILE A 142 -2.66 2.71 -10.32
CA ILE A 142 -2.90 2.40 -11.73
C ILE A 142 -2.91 0.90 -11.98
N GLY A 143 -1.96 0.15 -11.40
CA GLY A 143 -1.95 -1.31 -11.50
C GLY A 143 -3.20 -1.96 -10.89
N THR A 144 -3.77 -1.38 -9.83
CA THR A 144 -5.06 -1.81 -9.27
C THR A 144 -6.20 -1.48 -10.22
N LEU A 145 -6.22 -0.30 -10.84
CA LEU A 145 -7.20 0.06 -11.86
C LEU A 145 -7.15 -0.87 -13.07
N GLU A 146 -5.97 -1.24 -13.56
CA GLU A 146 -5.81 -2.20 -14.67
C GLU A 146 -6.46 -3.55 -14.34
N LEU A 147 -6.37 -4.01 -13.09
CA LEU A 147 -6.97 -5.27 -12.62
C LEU A 147 -8.49 -5.17 -12.40
N LEU A 148 -8.97 -4.04 -11.91
CA LEU A 148 -10.40 -3.84 -11.60
C LEU A 148 -11.24 -3.49 -12.84
N VAL A 149 -10.63 -2.87 -13.84
CA VAL A 149 -11.33 -2.30 -15.00
C VAL A 149 -11.21 -3.25 -16.18
N ALA A 150 -12.25 -4.07 -16.38
CA ALA A 150 -12.45 -4.83 -17.61
C ALA A 150 -12.99 -3.91 -18.73
N GLU A 151 -14.15 -3.30 -18.48
CA GLU A 151 -14.83 -2.38 -19.40
C GLU A 151 -15.00 -1.00 -18.79
N ASN A 152 -16.23 -0.52 -18.53
CA ASN A 152 -16.47 0.82 -18.02
C ASN A 152 -16.43 0.86 -16.49
N TYR A 153 -16.03 2.00 -15.94
CA TYR A 153 -15.94 2.18 -14.50
C TYR A 153 -16.18 3.62 -14.08
N MET A 154 -16.48 3.84 -12.81
CA MET A 154 -16.60 5.16 -12.20
C MET A 154 -15.55 5.32 -11.12
N ILE A 155 -15.01 6.53 -10.98
CA ILE A 155 -14.16 6.88 -9.84
C ILE A 155 -14.95 7.82 -8.93
N VAL A 156 -15.04 7.47 -7.65
CA VAL A 156 -15.50 8.33 -6.57
C VAL A 156 -14.27 8.86 -5.85
N TYR A 157 -13.95 10.13 -6.06
CA TYR A 157 -12.86 10.84 -5.42
C TYR A 157 -13.38 11.52 -4.15
N LEU A 158 -12.97 10.99 -2.99
CA LEU A 158 -13.36 11.52 -1.69
C LEU A 158 -12.32 12.51 -1.19
N ASN A 159 -12.66 13.80 -1.24
CA ASN A 159 -11.80 14.87 -0.76
C ASN A 159 -12.00 15.07 0.76
N GLY A 160 -11.28 14.31 1.60
CA GLY A 160 -11.47 14.32 3.06
C GLY A 160 -10.85 15.50 3.79
N ALA A 161 -11.46 16.70 3.69
CA ALA A 161 -10.97 17.98 4.27
C ALA A 161 -9.45 18.17 4.14
N THR A 162 -8.90 17.67 3.04
CA THR A 162 -7.48 17.44 2.98
C THR A 162 -6.72 18.75 2.80
N THR A 163 -5.71 18.98 3.63
CA THR A 163 -4.80 20.12 3.44
C THR A 163 -4.02 19.96 2.14
N ARG A 164 -3.55 21.08 1.56
CA ARG A 164 -2.75 21.11 0.32
C ARG A 164 -1.51 20.20 0.39
N ARG A 165 -1.06 19.84 1.59
CA ARG A 165 0.13 19.00 1.82
C ARG A 165 -0.03 17.56 1.34
N LYS A 166 -1.25 17.03 1.18
CA LYS A 166 -1.46 15.67 0.62
C LYS A 166 -1.61 15.64 -0.90
N MET A 167 -1.57 16.80 -1.56
CA MET A 167 -1.73 16.92 -3.01
C MET A 167 -0.38 16.98 -3.71
N PRO A 168 -0.13 16.13 -4.71
CA PRO A 168 1.07 16.22 -5.53
C PRO A 168 1.08 17.49 -6.38
N SER A 169 2.26 17.86 -6.89
CA SER A 169 2.41 19.04 -7.75
C SER A 169 1.68 18.89 -9.08
N LEU A 170 1.31 20.03 -9.67
CA LEU A 170 0.73 20.13 -11.03
C LEU A 170 1.54 19.33 -12.07
N GLY A 171 2.86 19.45 -12.02
CA GLY A 171 3.75 18.74 -12.95
C GLY A 171 3.72 17.23 -12.78
N TRP A 172 3.58 16.75 -11.54
CA TRP A 172 3.42 15.32 -11.25
C TRP A 172 2.06 14.82 -11.75
N LEU A 173 0.97 15.54 -11.48
CA LEU A 173 -0.37 15.19 -11.98
C LEU A 173 -0.43 15.09 -13.51
N ARG A 174 0.24 16.03 -14.21
CA ARG A 174 0.36 15.97 -15.67
C ARG A 174 1.10 14.70 -16.13
N LYS A 175 2.23 14.37 -15.51
CA LYS A 175 2.99 13.15 -15.82
C LYS A 175 2.17 11.90 -15.53
N CYS A 176 1.45 11.86 -14.42
CA CYS A 176 0.55 10.78 -14.08
C CYS A 176 -0.52 10.59 -15.14
N TYR A 177 -1.24 11.64 -15.54
CA TYR A 177 -2.25 11.55 -16.59
C TYR A 177 -1.69 11.04 -17.94
N GLN A 178 -0.42 11.32 -18.24
CA GLN A 178 0.26 10.81 -19.43
C GLN A 178 0.64 9.33 -19.31
N GLN A 179 0.97 8.85 -18.10
CA GLN A 179 1.29 7.44 -17.83
C GLN A 179 0.05 6.54 -17.77
N ILE A 180 -1.14 7.10 -17.51
CA ILE A 180 -2.38 6.32 -17.51
C ILE A 180 -2.67 5.83 -18.94
N ASP A 181 -2.86 4.52 -19.07
CA ASP A 181 -3.18 3.90 -20.34
C ASP A 181 -4.41 4.56 -21.01
N ARG A 182 -4.39 4.60 -22.35
CA ARG A 182 -5.46 5.19 -23.14
C ARG A 182 -6.80 4.47 -22.89
N ARG A 183 -6.78 3.16 -22.67
CA ARG A 183 -7.93 2.31 -22.34
C ARG A 183 -8.61 2.79 -21.06
N LEU A 184 -7.88 2.89 -19.95
CA LEU A 184 -8.41 3.36 -18.68
C LEU A 184 -9.06 4.75 -18.81
N ARG A 185 -8.41 5.68 -19.51
CA ARG A 185 -8.98 7.04 -19.73
C ARG A 185 -10.27 7.03 -20.56
N LYS A 186 -10.39 6.12 -21.54
CA LYS A 186 -11.59 6.00 -22.36
C LYS A 186 -12.74 5.36 -21.58
N ASN A 187 -12.44 4.29 -20.87
CA ASN A 187 -13.37 3.45 -20.13
C ASN A 187 -13.93 4.10 -18.86
N LEU A 188 -13.27 5.14 -18.34
CA LEU A 188 -13.83 5.94 -17.25
C LEU A 188 -15.15 6.58 -17.71
N LYS A 189 -16.26 6.27 -17.05
CA LYS A 189 -17.58 6.86 -17.35
C LYS A 189 -17.75 8.21 -16.65
N SER A 190 -17.39 8.26 -15.37
CA SER A 190 -17.53 9.45 -14.53
C SER A 190 -16.44 9.50 -13.46
N LEU A 191 -15.93 10.70 -13.19
CA LEU A 191 -15.09 11.04 -12.06
C LEU A 191 -15.90 11.95 -11.14
N ILE A 192 -16.48 11.38 -10.07
CA ILE A 192 -17.29 12.10 -9.09
C ILE A 192 -16.36 12.60 -7.99
N ILE A 193 -16.30 13.91 -7.78
CA ILE A 193 -15.48 14.55 -6.75
C ILE A 193 -16.39 15.01 -5.64
N VAL A 194 -16.27 14.35 -4.49
CA VAL A 194 -17.07 14.59 -3.29
C VAL A 194 -16.38 15.66 -2.43
N HIS A 195 -17.14 16.65 -1.97
CA HIS A 195 -16.66 17.82 -1.21
C HIS A 195 -15.47 18.53 -1.87
N PRO A 196 -15.62 19.01 -3.12
CA PRO A 196 -14.51 19.66 -3.84
C PRO A 196 -14.05 20.94 -3.12
N SER A 197 -12.79 20.94 -2.66
CA SER A 197 -12.15 22.16 -2.16
C SER A 197 -11.94 23.21 -3.25
N TRP A 198 -11.77 24.48 -2.86
CA TRP A 198 -11.40 25.52 -3.82
C TRP A 198 -10.11 25.18 -4.58
N PHE A 199 -9.13 24.57 -3.88
CA PHE A 199 -7.88 24.14 -4.49
C PHE A 199 -8.09 23.11 -5.60
N ILE A 200 -8.87 22.05 -5.39
CA ILE A 200 -9.09 21.03 -6.43
C ILE A 200 -9.85 21.60 -7.63
N ARG A 201 -10.81 22.51 -7.39
CA ARG A 201 -11.55 23.20 -8.46
C ARG A 201 -10.62 24.04 -9.32
N THR A 202 -9.75 24.85 -8.69
CA THR A 202 -8.75 25.65 -9.40
C THR A 202 -7.73 24.77 -10.12
N LEU A 203 -7.25 23.71 -9.48
CA LEU A 203 -6.32 22.75 -10.06
C LEU A 203 -6.90 22.11 -11.33
N LEU A 204 -8.16 21.67 -11.29
CA LEU A 204 -8.84 21.08 -12.45
C LEU A 204 -9.12 22.11 -13.54
N ALA A 205 -9.40 23.37 -13.19
CA ALA A 205 -9.54 24.45 -14.15
C ALA A 205 -8.22 24.76 -14.88
N VAL A 206 -7.10 24.84 -14.14
CA VAL A 206 -5.76 25.10 -14.69
C VAL A 206 -5.23 23.91 -15.50
N THR A 207 -5.59 22.68 -15.12
CA THR A 207 -5.16 21.48 -15.84
C THR A 207 -6.03 21.14 -17.05
N ARG A 208 -7.20 21.77 -17.19
CA ARG A 208 -8.14 21.62 -18.31
C ARG A 208 -7.50 21.64 -19.70
N PRO A 209 -6.59 22.57 -20.08
CA PRO A 209 -5.95 22.56 -21.40
C PRO A 209 -5.08 21.32 -21.68
N PHE A 210 -4.66 20.58 -20.66
CA PHE A 210 -3.82 19.39 -20.80
C PHE A 210 -4.60 18.07 -20.80
N ILE A 211 -5.89 18.11 -20.45
CA ILE A 211 -6.79 16.96 -20.48
C ILE A 211 -7.75 17.09 -21.68
N SER A 212 -8.18 15.96 -22.22
CA SER A 212 -9.11 15.99 -23.36
C SER A 212 -10.46 16.58 -22.94
N SER A 213 -11.12 17.33 -23.83
CA SER A 213 -12.47 17.87 -23.57
C SER A 213 -13.46 16.77 -23.14
N LYS A 214 -13.38 15.59 -23.79
CA LYS A 214 -14.15 14.39 -23.42
C LYS A 214 -13.88 13.92 -22.00
N PHE A 215 -12.65 14.04 -21.50
CA PHE A 215 -12.33 13.69 -20.11
C PHE A 215 -12.88 14.73 -19.14
N SER A 216 -12.75 16.02 -19.44
CA SER A 216 -13.31 17.08 -18.61
C SER A 216 -14.82 16.95 -18.42
N GLN A 217 -15.55 16.48 -19.44
CA GLN A 217 -16.99 16.21 -19.38
C GLN A 217 -17.38 15.06 -18.43
N LYS A 218 -16.41 14.20 -18.06
CA LYS A 218 -16.63 13.11 -17.10
C LYS A 218 -16.55 13.57 -15.65
N ILE A 219 -16.08 14.79 -15.40
CA ILE A 219 -15.91 15.32 -14.04
C ILE A 219 -17.25 15.82 -13.52
N ARG A 220 -17.70 15.28 -12.39
CA ARG A 220 -18.90 15.72 -11.66
C ARG A 220 -18.51 16.12 -10.25
N TYR A 221 -19.08 17.19 -9.76
CA TYR A 221 -18.89 17.67 -8.39
C TYR A 221 -20.14 17.37 -7.59
N VAL A 222 -19.97 16.79 -6.40
CA VAL A 222 -21.04 16.61 -5.41
C VAL A 222 -20.62 17.20 -4.09
N PHE A 223 -21.54 17.85 -3.39
CA PHE A 223 -21.22 18.66 -2.21
C PHE A 223 -21.56 17.99 -0.89
N ASN A 224 -22.30 16.88 -0.93
CA ASN A 224 -22.66 16.06 0.22
C ASN A 224 -22.73 14.57 -0.15
N LEU A 225 -22.78 13.71 0.87
CA LEU A 225 -22.89 12.26 0.70
C LEU A 225 -24.28 11.80 0.21
N ALA A 226 -25.32 12.62 0.40
CA ALA A 226 -26.67 12.32 -0.12
C ALA A 226 -26.72 12.40 -1.65
N GLU A 227 -26.16 13.45 -2.24
CA GLU A 227 -25.97 13.60 -3.70
C GLU A 227 -25.13 12.46 -4.28
N LEU A 228 -24.12 11.98 -3.53
CA LEU A 228 -23.35 10.81 -3.95
C LEU A 228 -24.22 9.55 -4.00
N ALA A 229 -25.07 9.34 -2.99
CA ALA A 229 -25.94 8.17 -2.89
C ALA A 229 -26.98 8.10 -4.02
N GLU A 230 -27.35 9.23 -4.62
CA GLU A 230 -28.21 9.27 -5.81
C GLU A 230 -27.50 8.80 -7.09
N LEU A 231 -26.16 8.89 -7.11
CA LEU A 231 -25.35 8.58 -8.30
C LEU A 231 -24.73 7.19 -8.29
N VAL A 232 -24.47 6.63 -7.11
CA VAL A 232 -23.82 5.32 -6.95
C VAL A 232 -24.44 4.51 -5.81
N PRO A 233 -24.54 3.17 -5.96
CA PRO A 233 -24.97 2.30 -4.86
C PRO A 233 -23.93 2.34 -3.73
N MET A 234 -24.37 2.72 -2.54
CA MET A 234 -23.48 2.97 -1.39
C MET A 234 -23.16 1.74 -0.54
N GLU A 235 -23.76 0.58 -0.82
CA GLU A 235 -23.67 -0.65 -0.01
C GLU A 235 -22.21 -1.10 0.25
N TYR A 236 -21.35 -0.98 -0.75
CA TYR A 236 -19.94 -1.40 -0.68
C TYR A 236 -18.96 -0.21 -0.69
N VAL A 237 -19.46 1.02 -0.69
CA VAL A 237 -18.64 2.23 -0.72
C VAL A 237 -18.17 2.54 0.71
N GLY A 238 -16.95 2.13 1.03
CA GLY A 238 -16.32 2.43 2.32
C GLY A 238 -15.96 3.92 2.46
N ILE A 239 -16.83 4.72 3.08
CA ILE A 239 -16.57 6.14 3.38
C ILE A 239 -15.76 6.27 4.69
N PRO A 240 -14.56 6.86 4.67
CA PRO A 240 -13.78 7.14 5.88
C PRO A 240 -14.50 8.09 6.85
N GLU A 241 -14.32 7.89 8.16
CA GLU A 241 -14.98 8.71 9.20
C GLU A 241 -14.67 10.21 9.08
N CYS A 242 -13.44 10.58 8.72
CA CYS A 242 -13.09 11.99 8.52
C CYS A 242 -13.90 12.65 7.39
N ILE A 243 -14.38 11.90 6.41
CA ILE A 243 -15.24 12.43 5.34
C ILE A 243 -16.68 12.57 5.84
N LYS A 244 -17.17 11.63 6.65
CA LYS A 244 -18.50 11.73 7.27
C LYS A 244 -18.59 12.94 8.21
N GLN A 245 -17.53 13.21 8.98
CA GLN A 245 -17.44 14.40 9.83
C GLN A 245 -17.52 15.68 9.00
N VAL A 246 -16.78 15.75 7.89
CA VAL A 246 -16.80 16.91 6.99
C VAL A 246 -18.16 17.11 6.34
N ASP A 247 -18.82 16.03 5.94
CA ASP A 247 -20.19 16.07 5.42
C ASP A 247 -21.16 16.67 6.46
N GLN A 248 -21.09 16.21 7.71
CA GLN A 248 -21.89 16.75 8.80
C GLN A 248 -21.61 18.23 9.08
N GLU A 249 -20.33 18.64 9.11
CA GLU A 249 -19.94 20.04 9.33
C GLU A 249 -20.40 20.97 8.20
N LEU A 250 -20.37 20.51 6.94
CA LEU A 250 -20.77 21.31 5.80
C LEU A 250 -22.29 21.39 5.66
N ASN A 251 -23.00 20.29 5.93
CA ASN A 251 -24.45 20.24 5.86
C ASN A 251 -25.09 20.97 7.06
N GLY A 252 -24.53 20.83 8.27
CA GLY A 252 -24.99 21.58 9.45
C GLY A 252 -24.84 23.10 9.32
N LYS A 253 -23.86 23.59 8.54
CA LYS A 253 -23.73 25.02 8.21
C LYS A 253 -24.73 25.51 7.17
N GLN A 254 -25.35 24.62 6.39
CA GLN A 254 -26.39 25.00 5.43
C GLN A 254 -27.75 25.19 6.11
N ASP A 255 -27.97 24.54 7.25
CA ASP A 255 -29.22 24.60 8.02
C ASP A 255 -29.26 25.74 9.07
N GLU A 256 -28.18 26.51 9.26
CA GLU A 256 -28.24 27.73 10.08
C GLU A 256 -29.02 28.83 9.33
N PRO A 257 -30.19 29.28 9.84
CA PRO A 257 -30.91 30.39 9.22
C PRO A 257 -30.02 31.63 9.31
N LYS A 258 -29.77 32.27 8.17
CA LYS A 258 -29.17 33.62 8.14
C LYS A 258 -30.08 34.53 8.95
N SER A 259 -29.68 34.84 10.17
CA SER A 259 -30.25 35.94 10.94
C SER A 259 -29.99 37.21 10.15
N GLU A 260 -31.03 37.73 9.49
CA GLU A 260 -31.04 39.05 8.88
C GLU A 260 -30.72 40.10 9.95
N GLN A 261 -29.71 40.94 9.68
CA GLN A 261 -29.50 42.24 10.32
C GLN A 261 -29.64 43.32 9.26
#